data_AF-D0LGZ2-F1
#
_entry.id   AF-D0LGZ2-F1
#
_cell.length_a   1.000
_cell.length_b   1.000
_cell.length_c   1.000
_cell.angle_alpha   90.00
_cell.angle_beta   90.00
_cell.angle_gamma   90.00
#
_symmetry.space_group_name_H-M   'P 1'
#
loop_
_entity.id
_entity.type
_entity.pdbx_description
1 polymer ?
#
loop_
_entity_poly.entity_id
_entity_poly.type
_entity_poly.pdbx_seq_one_letter_code
_entity_poly.pdbx_strand_id
1 'polypeptide(L)'
;MRGTRWRGIGWACVLGVALAAVGCLVETNTSECASGLRCPTDAYCADDGKSCITGLCGNGRLDVGEVCDDGNDRSMDGCRADCLSDESCGNGVHDPQVGEQCDDGNRVWDDTCSPDCLLPRCGDGEVTKGEECDSGGVDSAGCNYDCRAPVCGDGYANLVASNTGTPDIPNDREECDSWGEDSPSCDFDCTRPVCGDGYLNRDALNTGTPDIPDDKETCDTGGVNTATCDYDCTVAECGDGFFNPEFVLASGFPEECDTGTSTVACDGDCTAVVCGDGFANAAAGETCDDGNSILTDDCPSGPRGICKVATCGDGFLHEDEGCDDGDNSTTDGCPSGPNGSCEPAYCGDGFRRAGVEECERDSHCPGQLTCRSDCKCR
;
A
#
# COMPACT_ATOMS: atom_id res chain seq x y z
N MET A 1 26.84 56.31 49.37
CA MET A 1 25.93 57.38 49.84
C MET A 1 25.11 56.80 50.99
N ARG A 2 25.54 57.06 52.23
CA ARG A 2 24.79 57.78 53.28
C ARG A 2 23.39 57.23 53.59
N GLY A 3 23.19 56.80 54.84
CA GLY A 3 21.89 56.48 55.43
C GLY A 3 22.01 55.82 56.81
N THR A 4 22.76 56.40 57.76
CA THR A 4 22.25 56.95 59.05
C THR A 4 21.63 55.97 60.06
N ARG A 5 22.35 55.84 61.18
CA ARG A 5 21.99 55.26 62.48
C ARG A 5 20.74 55.88 63.10
N TRP A 6 19.97 55.09 63.86
CA TRP A 6 19.25 55.53 65.06
C TRP A 6 19.47 54.53 66.21
N ARG A 7 19.72 55.06 67.41
CA ARG A 7 19.95 54.37 68.69
C ARG A 7 18.85 54.78 69.69
N GLY A 8 18.43 53.85 70.54
CA GLY A 8 17.84 54.06 71.88
C GLY A 8 17.97 52.73 72.64
N ILE A 9 18.76 52.56 73.71
CA ILE A 9 18.63 53.01 75.13
C ILE A 9 17.26 52.61 75.70
N GLY A 10 17.08 51.75 76.73
CA GLY A 10 17.99 50.99 77.60
C GLY A 10 17.22 50.27 78.74
N TRP A 11 17.97 49.71 79.71
CA TRP A 11 17.58 49.19 81.05
C TRP A 11 16.82 47.84 81.07
N ALA A 12 17.05 46.82 81.92
CA ALA A 12 17.73 46.63 83.22
C ALA A 12 18.10 45.12 83.35
N CYS A 13 19.32 44.73 83.75
CA CYS A 13 19.81 44.38 85.10
C CYS A 13 19.25 43.09 85.78
N VAL A 14 20.21 42.21 86.15
CA VAL A 14 20.31 41.33 87.34
C VAL A 14 19.62 39.94 87.25
N LEU A 15 20.37 38.83 87.04
CA LEU A 15 21.14 37.98 87.99
C LEU A 15 20.28 36.99 88.80
N GLY A 16 20.54 35.69 88.67
CA GLY A 16 19.99 34.66 89.56
C GLY A 16 20.36 33.24 89.18
N VAL A 17 21.45 32.74 89.78
CA VAL A 17 22.06 31.42 89.62
C VAL A 17 21.39 30.36 90.50
N ALA A 18 21.43 29.11 90.03
CA ALA A 18 21.34 27.82 90.74
C ALA A 18 19.97 27.40 91.31
N LEU A 19 19.46 26.29 90.75
CA LEU A 19 18.66 25.32 91.50
C LEU A 19 19.16 23.91 91.19
N ALA A 20 19.49 23.24 92.28
CA ALA A 20 20.19 21.99 92.36
C ALA A 20 19.34 20.79 91.90
N ALA A 21 20.08 19.78 91.47
CA ALA A 21 19.72 18.37 91.39
C ALA A 21 18.58 17.97 92.35
N VAL A 22 17.41 17.71 91.77
CA VAL A 22 16.36 16.91 92.39
C VAL A 22 15.87 15.92 91.34
N GLY A 23 16.03 14.63 91.64
CA GLY A 23 15.18 13.59 91.06
C GLY A 23 15.69 12.87 89.81
N CYS A 24 16.83 12.19 89.91
CA CYS A 24 17.07 10.97 89.11
C CYS A 24 16.93 9.76 90.05
N LEU A 25 15.70 9.50 90.51
CA LEU A 25 15.33 8.28 91.25
C LEU A 25 14.02 7.72 90.68
N VAL A 26 13.93 7.67 89.36
CA VAL A 26 13.10 6.65 88.73
C VAL A 26 14.07 5.54 88.37
N GLU A 27 14.13 4.49 89.20
CA GLU A 27 14.61 3.19 88.73
C GLU A 27 13.58 2.71 87.71
N THR A 28 13.60 3.27 86.50
CA THR A 28 13.07 2.55 85.35
C THR A 28 13.93 1.31 85.26
N ASN A 29 13.33 0.13 85.43
CA ASN A 29 13.99 -1.15 85.18
C ASN A 29 14.40 -1.16 83.70
N THR A 30 15.58 -0.62 83.43
CA THR A 30 16.19 -0.58 82.11
C THR A 30 17.11 -1.77 82.02
N SER A 31 16.84 -2.65 81.07
CA SER A 31 17.77 -3.70 80.68
C SER A 31 19.00 -3.02 80.07
N GLU A 32 20.18 -3.32 80.62
CA GLU A 32 21.46 -2.80 80.11
C GLU A 32 22.07 -3.85 79.19
N CYS A 33 22.26 -3.49 77.92
CA CYS A 33 22.80 -4.36 76.89
C CYS A 33 24.32 -4.48 77.01
N ALA A 34 24.91 -5.48 76.34
CA ALA A 34 26.36 -5.70 76.34
C ALA A 34 27.17 -4.48 75.85
N SER A 35 26.56 -3.60 75.03
CA SER A 35 27.16 -2.34 74.56
C SER A 35 27.09 -1.18 75.58
N GLY A 36 26.36 -1.34 76.68
CA GLY A 36 26.02 -0.26 77.63
C GLY A 36 24.77 0.55 77.26
N LEU A 37 24.07 0.18 76.17
CA LEU A 37 22.74 0.72 75.84
C LEU A 37 21.72 0.35 76.93
N ARG A 38 20.88 1.31 77.33
CA ARG A 38 19.79 1.07 78.29
C ARG A 38 18.45 1.10 77.58
N CYS A 39 17.71 -0.01 77.60
CA CYS A 39 16.41 -0.12 76.98
C CYS A 39 15.26 0.27 77.93
N PRO A 40 14.16 0.86 77.42
CA PRO A 40 12.96 1.15 78.21
C PRO A 40 12.34 -0.10 78.86
N THR A 41 11.44 0.10 79.82
CA THR A 41 10.84 -0.97 80.64
C THR A 41 10.10 -2.07 79.86
N ASP A 42 9.71 -1.80 78.60
CA ASP A 42 8.99 -2.72 77.71
C ASP A 42 9.83 -3.15 76.49
N ALA A 43 11.15 -2.97 76.56
CA ALA A 43 12.09 -3.37 75.52
C ALA A 43 13.23 -4.23 76.10
N TYR A 44 13.73 -5.14 75.29
CA TYR A 44 14.87 -5.99 75.60
C TYR A 44 16.00 -5.71 74.60
N CYS A 45 17.19 -6.15 74.96
CA CYS A 45 18.36 -5.97 74.10
C CYS A 45 18.28 -6.91 72.92
N ALA A 46 18.58 -6.40 71.74
CA ALA A 46 18.92 -7.22 70.59
C ALA A 46 20.15 -8.09 70.89
N ASP A 47 20.31 -9.22 70.19
CA ASP A 47 21.46 -10.13 70.40
C ASP A 47 22.79 -9.44 70.10
N ASP A 48 22.81 -8.56 69.10
CA ASP A 48 23.98 -7.72 68.77
C ASP A 48 24.35 -6.74 69.89
N GLY A 49 23.44 -6.56 70.85
CA GLY A 49 23.56 -5.72 72.03
C GLY A 49 23.55 -4.23 71.74
N LYS A 50 23.25 -3.77 70.52
CA LYS A 50 23.36 -2.36 70.08
C LYS A 50 22.03 -1.68 69.81
N SER A 51 20.91 -2.41 69.82
CA SER A 51 19.56 -1.84 69.73
C SER A 51 18.60 -2.43 70.77
N CYS A 52 17.43 -1.80 70.89
CA CYS A 52 16.38 -2.16 71.83
C CYS A 52 15.14 -2.59 71.05
N ILE A 53 14.70 -3.81 71.28
CA ILE A 53 13.59 -4.47 70.59
C ILE A 53 12.41 -4.67 71.52
N THR A 54 11.20 -4.68 70.95
CA THR A 54 9.93 -4.73 71.71
C THR A 54 9.10 -6.00 71.45
N GLY A 55 9.58 -6.93 70.62
CA GLY A 55 8.88 -8.15 70.19
C GLY A 55 9.58 -9.46 70.54
N LEU A 56 9.85 -10.30 69.53
CA LEU A 56 10.84 -11.39 69.60
C LEU A 56 11.95 -11.16 68.56
N CYS A 57 11.58 -10.63 67.40
CA CYS A 57 12.51 -10.23 66.33
C CYS A 57 13.73 -9.43 66.81
N GLY A 58 14.91 -9.91 66.41
CA GLY A 58 16.23 -9.36 66.72
C GLY A 58 16.89 -9.97 67.96
N ASN A 59 16.34 -11.05 68.51
CA ASN A 59 16.86 -11.69 69.73
C ASN A 59 17.92 -12.78 69.48
N GLY A 60 18.28 -13.00 68.21
CA GLY A 60 19.27 -13.99 67.79
C GLY A 60 18.70 -15.40 67.67
N ARG A 61 17.38 -15.58 67.69
CA ARG A 61 16.71 -16.89 67.57
C ARG A 61 15.51 -16.78 66.67
N LEU A 62 15.35 -17.78 65.80
CA LEU A 62 14.16 -17.93 64.98
C LEU A 62 12.98 -18.42 65.84
N ASP A 63 12.09 -17.51 66.22
CA ASP A 63 10.90 -17.81 67.00
C ASP A 63 9.67 -18.16 66.14
N VAL A 64 8.59 -18.64 66.78
CA VAL A 64 7.36 -19.02 66.07
C VAL A 64 6.71 -17.79 65.45
N GLY A 65 6.62 -17.79 64.11
CA GLY A 65 6.04 -16.69 63.33
C GLY A 65 7.08 -15.82 62.63
N GLU A 66 8.36 -16.04 62.91
CA GLU A 66 9.48 -15.37 62.23
C GLU A 66 9.98 -16.20 61.04
N VAL A 67 10.38 -15.50 59.98
CA VAL A 67 11.00 -16.08 58.79
C VAL A 67 12.53 -16.06 58.91
N CYS A 68 13.06 -15.06 59.59
CA CYS A 68 14.48 -14.85 59.89
C CYS A 68 14.64 -14.20 61.27
N ASP A 69 15.85 -14.23 61.83
CA ASP A 69 16.27 -13.36 62.94
C ASP A 69 17.80 -13.24 62.83
N ASP A 70 18.29 -12.02 62.60
CA ASP A 70 19.72 -11.74 62.42
C ASP A 70 20.36 -11.09 63.67
N GLY A 71 19.63 -11.07 64.79
CA GLY A 71 20.09 -10.54 66.05
C GLY A 71 19.98 -9.02 66.19
N ASN A 72 19.27 -8.32 65.30
CA ASN A 72 18.98 -6.89 65.44
C ASN A 72 17.62 -6.45 64.84
N ASP A 73 17.32 -5.14 64.83
CA ASP A 73 16.04 -4.55 64.40
C ASP A 73 16.17 -3.60 63.22
N ARG A 74 17.19 -3.83 62.40
CA ARG A 74 17.41 -3.06 61.18
C ARG A 74 16.86 -3.86 60.00
N SER A 75 16.65 -3.11 58.92
CA SER A 75 16.39 -3.69 57.61
C SER A 75 17.62 -3.45 56.75
N MET A 76 17.70 -4.17 55.63
CA MET A 76 18.77 -4.16 54.64
C MET A 76 20.07 -4.84 55.11
N ASP A 77 19.97 -5.75 56.07
CA ASP A 77 21.06 -6.60 56.58
C ASP A 77 20.77 -8.11 56.49
N GLY A 78 19.71 -8.49 55.77
CA GLY A 78 19.35 -9.89 55.49
C GLY A 78 18.22 -10.42 56.36
N CYS A 79 17.63 -9.56 57.20
CA CYS A 79 16.38 -9.82 57.87
C CYS A 79 15.65 -8.50 58.07
N ARG A 80 14.37 -8.43 57.69
CA ARG A 80 13.59 -7.20 57.90
C ARG A 80 13.41 -6.95 59.40
N ALA A 81 13.31 -5.70 59.82
CA ALA A 81 13.13 -5.30 61.22
C ALA A 81 11.90 -5.88 61.94
N ASP A 82 10.96 -6.48 61.21
CA ASP A 82 9.79 -7.20 61.75
C ASP A 82 9.91 -8.74 61.67
N CYS A 83 11.05 -9.24 61.15
CA CYS A 83 11.38 -10.65 60.95
C CYS A 83 10.39 -11.41 60.05
N LEU A 84 9.61 -10.69 59.24
CA LEU A 84 8.64 -11.29 58.31
C LEU A 84 9.23 -11.60 56.93
N SER A 85 10.44 -11.15 56.65
CA SER A 85 11.15 -11.37 55.39
C SER A 85 12.65 -11.50 55.63
N ASP A 86 13.29 -12.48 55.00
CA ASP A 86 14.75 -12.65 54.91
C ASP A 86 15.38 -11.77 53.82
N GLU A 87 14.64 -10.75 53.34
CA GLU A 87 15.05 -9.73 52.36
C GLU A 87 15.66 -10.33 51.09
N SER A 88 15.17 -11.52 50.74
CA SER A 88 15.68 -12.34 49.67
C SER A 88 14.63 -12.45 48.58
N CYS A 89 15.01 -12.11 47.35
CA CYS A 89 14.11 -12.20 46.20
C CYS A 89 13.41 -13.55 46.07
N GLY A 90 12.12 -13.57 45.80
CA GLY A 90 11.31 -14.76 45.61
C GLY A 90 10.85 -15.41 46.92
N ASN A 91 10.82 -14.67 48.03
CA ASN A 91 10.39 -15.18 49.33
C ASN A 91 8.88 -14.94 49.61
N GLY A 92 8.17 -14.29 48.69
CA GLY A 92 6.76 -13.96 48.78
C GLY A 92 6.49 -12.59 49.43
N VAL A 93 7.53 -11.81 49.72
CA VAL A 93 7.44 -10.49 50.34
C VAL A 93 8.19 -9.48 49.48
N HIS A 94 7.50 -8.45 49.01
CA HIS A 94 8.15 -7.36 48.29
C HIS A 94 8.97 -6.49 49.25
N ASP A 95 10.29 -6.44 49.04
CA ASP A 95 11.27 -5.65 49.80
C ASP A 95 11.89 -4.50 48.98
N PRO A 96 11.17 -3.37 48.74
CA PRO A 96 11.69 -2.22 47.99
C PRO A 96 12.98 -1.63 48.57
N GLN A 97 13.17 -1.77 49.88
CA GLN A 97 14.32 -1.26 50.63
C GLN A 97 15.65 -1.88 50.19
N VAL A 98 15.66 -3.15 49.79
CA VAL A 98 16.87 -3.84 49.30
C VAL A 98 16.98 -3.83 47.78
N GLY A 99 16.06 -3.13 47.10
CA GLY A 99 16.11 -2.89 45.65
C GLY A 99 15.12 -3.70 44.82
N GLU A 100 14.25 -4.48 45.45
CA GLU A 100 13.23 -5.25 44.73
C GLU A 100 12.15 -4.34 44.13
N GLN A 101 11.77 -4.63 42.88
CA GLN A 101 10.66 -3.98 42.18
C GLN A 101 9.39 -4.82 42.19
N CYS A 102 9.53 -6.14 42.40
CA CYS A 102 8.47 -7.12 42.52
C CYS A 102 8.95 -8.29 43.40
N ASP A 103 8.02 -9.13 43.86
CA ASP A 103 8.28 -10.46 44.42
C ASP A 103 7.02 -11.31 44.21
N ASP A 104 7.15 -12.45 43.55
CA ASP A 104 6.05 -13.40 43.28
C ASP A 104 6.22 -14.76 43.97
N GLY A 105 7.15 -14.83 44.94
CA GLY A 105 7.40 -16.03 45.73
C GLY A 105 8.22 -17.11 45.02
N ASN A 106 8.86 -16.81 43.90
CA ASN A 106 9.84 -17.70 43.29
C ASN A 106 10.99 -16.94 42.58
N ARG A 107 11.94 -17.68 41.98
CA ARG A 107 13.08 -17.13 41.22
C ARG A 107 13.13 -17.72 39.81
N VAL A 108 11.99 -17.81 39.14
CA VAL A 108 11.83 -18.39 37.81
C VAL A 108 11.40 -17.30 36.83
N TRP A 109 11.84 -17.40 35.58
CA TRP A 109 11.57 -16.41 34.53
C TRP A 109 10.16 -16.51 33.89
N ASP A 110 9.31 -17.44 34.32
CA ASP A 110 8.02 -17.72 33.67
C ASP A 110 6.84 -16.89 34.21
N ASP A 111 7.12 -15.95 35.11
CA ASP A 111 6.16 -15.07 35.77
C ASP A 111 6.46 -13.58 35.54
N THR A 112 5.66 -12.71 36.17
CA THR A 112 5.74 -11.25 36.02
C THR A 112 6.88 -10.61 36.82
N CYS A 113 7.72 -11.41 37.47
CA CYS A 113 8.88 -10.96 38.22
C CYS A 113 10.12 -11.75 37.81
N SER A 114 11.23 -11.05 37.54
CA SER A 114 12.51 -11.69 37.23
C SER A 114 13.08 -12.42 38.48
N PRO A 115 13.94 -13.44 38.31
CA PRO A 115 14.72 -14.05 39.39
C PRO A 115 15.60 -13.08 40.20
N ASP A 116 15.86 -11.89 39.67
CA ASP A 116 16.56 -10.79 40.35
C ASP A 116 15.59 -9.77 40.99
N CYS A 117 14.29 -10.08 41.06
CA CYS A 117 13.21 -9.24 41.58
C CYS A 117 13.12 -7.86 40.92
N LEU A 118 13.50 -7.82 39.65
CA LEU A 118 13.29 -6.69 38.77
C LEU A 118 12.01 -6.94 37.97
N LEU A 119 11.27 -5.87 37.70
CA LEU A 119 10.17 -5.97 36.77
C LEU A 119 10.75 -6.32 35.39
N PRO A 120 10.20 -7.32 34.70
CA PRO A 120 10.58 -7.64 33.34
C PRO A 120 10.43 -6.40 32.46
N ARG A 121 11.37 -6.22 31.54
CA ARG A 121 11.38 -5.08 30.62
C ARG A 121 11.80 -5.55 29.24
N CYS A 122 11.05 -5.08 28.25
CA CYS A 122 11.41 -5.34 26.87
C CYS A 122 12.82 -4.82 26.57
N GLY A 123 13.63 -5.70 26.01
CA GLY A 123 14.97 -5.46 25.52
C GLY A 123 16.07 -5.72 26.54
N ASP A 124 15.82 -6.52 27.58
CA ASP A 124 16.86 -6.95 28.51
C ASP A 124 17.55 -8.27 28.15
N GLY A 125 17.11 -8.90 27.05
CA GLY A 125 17.70 -10.11 26.47
C GLY A 125 17.06 -11.40 26.94
N GLU A 126 16.02 -11.35 27.77
CA GLU A 126 15.32 -12.53 28.28
C GLU A 126 13.83 -12.44 27.95
N VAL A 127 13.22 -13.54 27.48
CA VAL A 127 11.79 -13.57 27.15
C VAL A 127 10.98 -13.82 28.41
N THR A 128 10.17 -12.86 28.81
CA THR A 128 9.34 -12.93 30.03
C THR A 128 7.84 -12.96 29.74
N LYS A 129 7.03 -13.19 30.77
CA LYS A 129 5.56 -13.28 30.62
C LYS A 129 4.95 -11.93 30.24
N GLY A 130 4.61 -11.79 28.96
CA GLY A 130 4.08 -10.55 28.36
C GLY A 130 4.85 -10.10 27.12
N GLU A 131 6.01 -10.70 26.88
CA GLU A 131 6.82 -10.53 25.66
C GLU A 131 6.64 -11.75 24.77
N GLU A 132 6.53 -11.53 23.46
CA GLU A 132 6.49 -12.62 22.49
C GLU A 132 7.90 -13.07 22.11
N CYS A 133 8.87 -12.16 22.28
CA CYS A 133 10.28 -12.31 21.95
C CYS A 133 11.09 -11.23 22.70
N ASP A 134 12.42 -11.39 22.80
CA ASP A 134 13.31 -10.33 23.29
C ASP A 134 14.66 -10.46 22.58
N SER A 135 15.04 -9.42 21.84
CA SER A 135 16.30 -9.33 21.09
C SER A 135 17.27 -8.29 21.68
N GLY A 136 17.15 -7.98 22.97
CA GLY A 136 18.01 -7.01 23.65
C GLY A 136 17.75 -5.57 23.23
N GLY A 137 16.51 -5.26 22.83
CA GLY A 137 16.10 -3.92 22.43
C GLY A 137 16.68 -3.51 21.08
N VAL A 138 16.78 -4.46 20.14
CA VAL A 138 17.09 -4.21 18.74
C VAL A 138 16.22 -5.11 17.87
N ASP A 139 15.95 -4.68 16.64
CA ASP A 139 15.22 -5.52 15.70
C ASP A 139 16.02 -6.77 15.32
N SER A 140 15.32 -7.88 15.19
CA SER A 140 15.88 -9.15 14.76
C SER A 140 14.94 -9.87 13.80
N ALA A 141 15.43 -10.98 13.23
CA ALA A 141 14.70 -11.79 12.27
C ALA A 141 13.30 -12.25 12.73
N GLY A 142 13.06 -12.30 14.04
CA GLY A 142 11.77 -12.71 14.62
C GLY A 142 11.39 -11.90 15.86
N CYS A 143 11.88 -10.66 15.98
CA CYS A 143 11.48 -9.79 17.10
C CYS A 143 11.63 -8.31 16.77
N ASN A 144 10.60 -7.52 17.07
CA ASN A 144 10.63 -6.07 17.02
C ASN A 144 11.30 -5.49 18.25
N TYR A 145 11.79 -4.25 18.16
CA TYR A 145 12.33 -3.49 19.29
C TYR A 145 11.38 -3.42 20.50
N ASP A 146 10.06 -3.51 20.30
CA ASP A 146 9.04 -3.47 21.35
C ASP A 146 8.60 -4.85 21.86
N CYS A 147 9.37 -5.90 21.54
CA CYS A 147 9.22 -7.27 22.05
C CYS A 147 7.92 -7.97 21.62
N ARG A 148 7.40 -7.54 20.47
CA ARG A 148 6.36 -8.22 19.71
C ARG A 148 6.96 -8.97 18.53
N ALA A 149 6.29 -10.01 18.08
CA ALA A 149 6.66 -10.66 16.84
C ALA A 149 6.51 -9.65 15.67
N PRO A 150 7.48 -9.60 14.72
CA PRO A 150 7.34 -8.82 13.49
C PRO A 150 6.20 -9.43 12.67
N VAL A 151 5.12 -8.67 12.51
CA VAL A 151 3.98 -9.07 11.70
C VAL A 151 3.51 -7.88 10.88
N CYS A 152 3.38 -8.08 9.57
CA CYS A 152 2.88 -7.04 8.69
C CYS A 152 1.57 -6.44 9.21
N GLY A 153 1.60 -5.13 9.47
CA GLY A 153 0.48 -4.36 9.99
C GLY A 153 0.42 -4.24 11.51
N ASP A 154 1.50 -4.55 12.23
CA ASP A 154 1.60 -4.38 13.68
C ASP A 154 1.91 -2.94 14.13
N GLY A 155 2.17 -2.04 13.17
CA GLY A 155 2.53 -0.64 13.42
C GLY A 155 4.03 -0.37 13.42
N TYR A 156 4.87 -1.37 13.13
CA TYR A 156 6.32 -1.31 13.25
C TYR A 156 7.05 -2.03 12.12
N ALA A 157 7.75 -1.29 11.25
CA ALA A 157 8.49 -1.90 10.14
C ALA A 157 9.83 -2.53 10.58
N ASN A 158 9.96 -3.85 10.44
CA ASN A 158 11.17 -4.61 10.73
C ASN A 158 11.90 -5.10 9.47
N LEU A 159 12.87 -4.32 8.99
CA LEU A 159 13.63 -4.61 7.75
C LEU A 159 14.59 -5.80 7.85
N VAL A 160 14.88 -6.29 9.06
CA VAL A 160 15.77 -7.43 9.31
C VAL A 160 15.02 -8.72 9.59
N ALA A 161 13.69 -8.65 9.68
CA ALA A 161 12.82 -9.80 9.73
C ALA A 161 13.07 -10.71 8.53
N SER A 162 13.15 -12.01 8.78
CA SER A 162 13.41 -13.00 7.72
C SER A 162 12.09 -13.57 7.29
N ASN A 163 11.75 -13.53 6.00
CA ASN A 163 10.49 -14.08 5.50
C ASN A 163 10.44 -15.61 5.75
N THR A 164 9.99 -16.04 6.92
CA THR A 164 10.13 -17.42 7.40
C THR A 164 9.05 -18.33 6.86
N GLY A 165 7.93 -17.76 6.36
CA GLY A 165 6.80 -18.51 5.81
C GLY A 165 6.28 -19.58 6.78
N THR A 166 6.47 -19.37 8.08
CA THR A 166 6.05 -20.32 9.11
C THR A 166 4.53 -20.26 9.23
N PRO A 167 3.86 -21.40 9.56
CA PRO A 167 2.40 -21.45 9.64
C PRO A 167 1.76 -20.43 10.58
N ASP A 168 2.54 -19.91 11.54
CA ASP A 168 2.09 -18.95 12.54
C ASP A 168 2.44 -17.49 12.19
N ILE A 169 3.34 -17.25 11.21
CA ILE A 169 3.72 -15.90 10.75
C ILE A 169 3.99 -15.91 9.22
N PRO A 170 2.94 -15.70 8.39
CA PRO A 170 3.12 -15.47 6.96
C PRO A 170 3.61 -14.04 6.69
N ASN A 171 4.68 -13.89 5.90
CA ASN A 171 5.20 -12.60 5.37
C ASN A 171 5.76 -11.61 6.42
N ASP A 172 6.67 -12.07 7.28
CA ASP A 172 7.34 -11.28 8.32
C ASP A 172 8.40 -10.30 7.80
N ARG A 173 8.86 -10.40 6.54
CA ARG A 173 9.80 -9.40 6.01
C ARG A 173 9.05 -8.16 5.52
N GLU A 174 8.98 -7.16 6.37
CA GLU A 174 8.40 -5.86 6.08
C GLU A 174 9.41 -4.92 5.43
N GLU A 175 9.04 -4.29 4.32
CA GLU A 175 9.77 -3.12 3.79
C GLU A 175 9.22 -1.80 4.34
N CYS A 176 8.02 -1.86 4.91
CA CYS A 176 7.25 -0.77 5.49
C CYS A 176 6.15 -1.35 6.41
N ASP A 177 5.51 -0.50 7.21
CA ASP A 177 4.34 -0.90 7.99
C ASP A 177 3.29 0.22 7.98
N SER A 178 2.16 -0.08 7.36
CA SER A 178 0.99 0.78 7.25
C SER A 178 -0.24 0.15 7.90
N TRP A 179 -0.06 -0.57 9.02
CA TRP A 179 -1.15 -1.28 9.71
C TRP A 179 -1.87 -2.32 8.83
N GLY A 180 -1.19 -2.82 7.79
CA GLY A 180 -1.78 -3.73 6.81
C GLY A 180 -2.86 -3.05 6.00
N GLU A 181 -2.66 -1.78 5.62
CA GLU A 181 -3.52 -1.04 4.70
C GLU A 181 -2.64 -0.40 3.62
N ASP A 182 -3.20 -0.19 2.42
CA ASP A 182 -2.49 0.55 1.38
C ASP A 182 -2.21 1.98 1.85
N SER A 183 -0.99 2.43 1.60
CA SER A 183 -0.54 3.77 1.92
C SER A 183 0.39 4.29 0.83
N PRO A 184 0.68 5.60 0.81
CA PRO A 184 1.58 6.19 -0.17
C PRO A 184 2.96 5.57 -0.32
N SER A 185 3.43 4.80 0.65
CA SER A 185 4.76 4.21 0.66
C SER A 185 4.76 2.72 1.04
N CYS A 186 3.58 2.09 1.09
CA CYS A 186 3.45 0.72 1.55
C CYS A 186 2.18 0.07 1.02
N ASP A 187 2.29 -1.17 0.55
CA ASP A 187 1.16 -1.99 0.14
C ASP A 187 0.56 -2.72 1.33
N PHE A 188 -0.65 -3.24 1.14
CA PHE A 188 -1.35 -4.05 2.12
C PHE A 188 -0.52 -5.23 2.68
N ASP A 189 0.37 -5.83 1.88
CA ASP A 189 1.23 -6.95 2.30
C ASP A 189 2.61 -6.51 2.82
N CYS A 190 2.77 -5.21 3.09
CA CYS A 190 3.98 -4.59 3.64
C CYS A 190 5.20 -4.62 2.71
N THR A 191 4.98 -4.76 1.41
CA THR A 191 5.98 -4.39 0.39
C THR A 191 5.89 -2.92 0.03
N ARG A 192 6.92 -2.42 -0.64
CA ARG A 192 6.88 -1.08 -1.23
C ARG A 192 6.03 -1.11 -2.51
N PRO A 193 5.16 -0.10 -2.72
CA PRO A 193 4.35 0.01 -3.93
C PRO A 193 5.24 0.10 -5.15
N VAL A 194 5.12 -0.90 -6.03
CA VAL A 194 5.78 -0.94 -7.33
C VAL A 194 4.82 -1.49 -8.36
N CYS A 195 4.55 -0.68 -9.40
CA CYS A 195 3.75 -1.14 -10.53
C CYS A 195 4.24 -2.49 -11.07
N GLY A 196 3.34 -3.46 -11.04
CA GLY A 196 3.52 -4.82 -11.49
C GLY A 196 4.02 -5.80 -10.44
N ASP A 197 3.98 -5.45 -9.16
CA ASP A 197 4.28 -6.36 -8.06
C ASP A 197 3.10 -7.31 -7.71
N GLY A 198 1.92 -7.05 -8.27
CA GLY A 198 0.71 -7.85 -8.07
C GLY A 198 -0.22 -7.31 -6.99
N TYR A 199 0.08 -6.16 -6.40
CA TYR A 199 -0.76 -5.44 -5.46
C TYR A 199 -1.26 -4.12 -6.06
N LEU A 200 -2.47 -3.72 -5.70
CA LEU A 200 -3.07 -2.50 -6.22
C LEU A 200 -3.04 -1.42 -5.14
N ASN A 201 -2.18 -0.44 -5.31
CA ASN A 201 -2.02 0.68 -4.40
C ASN A 201 -2.38 2.02 -5.08
N ARG A 202 -3.65 2.42 -4.89
CA ARG A 202 -4.17 3.70 -5.41
C ARG A 202 -3.64 4.93 -4.67
N ASP A 203 -3.07 4.73 -3.48
CA ASP A 203 -2.59 5.79 -2.60
C ASP A 203 -1.09 6.04 -2.76
N ALA A 204 -0.36 5.17 -3.47
CA ALA A 204 1.07 5.26 -3.76
C ALA A 204 1.47 6.67 -4.21
N LEU A 205 2.53 7.20 -3.61
CA LEU A 205 3.19 8.43 -4.05
C LEU A 205 4.48 8.03 -4.72
N ASN A 206 4.68 8.42 -5.98
CA ASN A 206 5.91 8.15 -6.75
C ASN A 206 7.16 8.32 -5.87
N THR A 207 7.71 7.19 -5.39
CA THR A 207 8.82 7.18 -4.41
C THR A 207 10.18 7.19 -5.10
N GLY A 208 10.21 7.46 -6.40
CA GLY A 208 11.45 7.63 -7.15
C GLY A 208 12.13 6.31 -7.50
N THR A 209 11.37 5.27 -7.81
CA THR A 209 11.87 4.23 -8.72
C THR A 209 12.22 4.92 -10.05
N PRO A 210 13.46 4.81 -10.56
CA PRO A 210 13.90 5.62 -11.70
C PRO A 210 13.18 5.36 -13.04
N ASP A 211 12.30 4.37 -13.11
CA ASP A 211 11.77 3.85 -14.37
C ASP A 211 10.24 4.00 -14.55
N ILE A 212 9.47 4.50 -13.56
CA ILE A 212 8.01 4.72 -13.72
C ILE A 212 7.59 6.10 -13.16
N PRO A 213 7.09 7.04 -14.00
CA PRO A 213 6.73 8.40 -13.59
C PRO A 213 5.49 8.54 -12.68
N ASP A 214 4.72 7.48 -12.44
CA ASP A 214 3.62 7.47 -11.47
C ASP A 214 3.46 6.05 -10.91
N ASP A 215 3.93 5.81 -9.67
CA ASP A 215 3.68 4.54 -8.97
C ASP A 215 2.19 4.39 -8.55
N LYS A 216 1.32 5.36 -8.90
CA LYS A 216 -0.12 5.26 -8.67
C LYS A 216 -0.73 4.22 -9.60
N GLU A 217 -0.94 3.04 -9.04
CA GLU A 217 -1.61 1.96 -9.72
C GLU A 217 -3.11 2.27 -9.81
N THR A 218 -3.59 2.50 -11.04
CA THR A 218 -5.04 2.52 -11.28
C THR A 218 -5.58 1.09 -11.41
N CYS A 219 -4.70 0.18 -11.79
CA CYS A 219 -4.81 -1.27 -11.84
C CYS A 219 -3.42 -1.89 -11.59
N ASP A 220 -3.36 -3.17 -11.22
CA ASP A 220 -2.13 -3.95 -11.20
C ASP A 220 -2.45 -5.39 -11.59
N THR A 221 -1.81 -5.88 -12.65
CA THR A 221 -1.93 -7.28 -13.08
C THR A 221 -0.56 -7.95 -13.22
N GLY A 222 0.41 -7.54 -12.40
CA GLY A 222 1.76 -8.10 -12.40
C GLY A 222 2.65 -7.54 -13.52
N GLY A 223 2.42 -6.29 -13.94
CA GLY A 223 3.29 -5.59 -14.89
C GLY A 223 3.25 -6.22 -16.27
N VAL A 224 2.05 -6.56 -16.75
CA VAL A 224 1.80 -7.10 -18.09
C VAL A 224 0.50 -6.50 -18.62
N ASN A 225 0.44 -6.29 -19.94
CA ASN A 225 -0.78 -5.88 -20.61
C ASN A 225 -1.83 -6.99 -20.47
N THR A 226 -2.99 -6.64 -19.91
CA THR A 226 -4.16 -7.49 -19.74
C THR A 226 -5.41 -6.78 -20.25
N ALA A 227 -6.55 -7.47 -20.19
CA ALA A 227 -7.84 -6.91 -20.55
C ALA A 227 -8.26 -5.65 -19.76
N THR A 228 -7.57 -5.33 -18.66
CA THR A 228 -7.97 -4.25 -17.75
C THR A 228 -6.81 -3.36 -17.33
N CYS A 229 -5.58 -3.67 -17.72
CA CYS A 229 -4.40 -3.00 -17.20
C CYS A 229 -3.24 -3.06 -18.18
N ASP A 230 -2.49 -1.97 -18.26
CA ASP A 230 -1.29 -1.86 -19.06
C ASP A 230 -0.06 -2.26 -18.25
N TYR A 231 1.04 -2.47 -18.96
CA TYR A 231 2.33 -2.78 -18.37
C TYR A 231 2.80 -1.74 -17.35
N ASP A 232 2.47 -0.46 -17.56
CA ASP A 232 2.81 0.65 -16.67
C ASP A 232 1.67 1.01 -15.69
N CYS A 233 0.72 0.10 -15.49
CA CYS A 233 -0.35 0.19 -14.50
C CYS A 233 -1.37 1.33 -14.76
N THR A 234 -1.43 1.80 -16.01
CA THR A 234 -2.58 2.54 -16.53
C THR A 234 -3.70 1.59 -16.94
N VAL A 235 -4.92 2.13 -17.04
CA VAL A 235 -6.08 1.34 -17.47
C VAL A 235 -6.01 1.19 -18.97
N ALA A 236 -6.11 -0.06 -19.44
CA ALA A 236 -6.18 -0.38 -20.85
C ALA A 236 -7.33 0.35 -21.56
N GLU A 237 -6.98 1.18 -22.53
CA GLU A 237 -7.89 1.98 -23.35
C GLU A 237 -7.35 2.09 -24.79
N CYS A 238 -8.25 2.06 -25.77
CA CYS A 238 -7.87 2.30 -27.17
C CYS A 238 -7.21 3.67 -27.35
N GLY A 239 -5.96 3.69 -27.81
CA GLY A 239 -5.20 4.90 -28.07
C GLY A 239 -4.34 5.39 -26.90
N ASP A 240 -4.10 4.56 -25.88
CA ASP A 240 -3.30 4.91 -24.72
C ASP A 240 -1.79 4.69 -24.92
N GLY A 241 -1.39 4.00 -25.99
CA GLY A 241 0.00 3.68 -26.33
C GLY A 241 0.39 2.23 -26.03
N PHE A 242 -0.51 1.42 -25.47
CA PHE A 242 -0.36 0.01 -25.19
C PHE A 242 -1.36 -0.86 -25.94
N PHE A 243 -0.86 -1.93 -26.55
CA PHE A 243 -1.71 -2.91 -27.22
C PHE A 243 -2.06 -4.06 -26.26
N ASN A 244 -3.35 -4.24 -26.01
CA ASN A 244 -3.90 -5.14 -25.01
C ASN A 244 -4.89 -6.12 -25.68
N PRO A 245 -4.42 -7.26 -26.22
CA PRO A 245 -5.22 -8.13 -27.07
C PRO A 245 -6.44 -8.79 -26.39
N GLU A 246 -6.50 -8.73 -25.05
CA GLU A 246 -7.64 -9.23 -24.27
C GLU A 246 -8.61 -8.10 -23.86
N PHE A 247 -8.26 -6.83 -24.07
CA PHE A 247 -9.13 -5.70 -23.81
C PHE A 247 -10.30 -5.73 -24.78
N VAL A 248 -11.52 -5.61 -24.24
CA VAL A 248 -12.74 -5.66 -25.03
C VAL A 248 -13.27 -4.24 -25.20
N LEU A 249 -13.24 -3.77 -26.44
CA LEU A 249 -13.73 -2.46 -26.85
C LEU A 249 -15.24 -2.34 -26.58
N ALA A 250 -15.75 -1.10 -26.61
CA ALA A 250 -17.19 -0.84 -26.49
C ALA A 250 -18.02 -1.52 -27.60
N SER A 251 -17.40 -1.81 -28.75
CA SER A 251 -17.97 -2.56 -29.87
C SER A 251 -18.10 -4.07 -29.58
N GLY A 252 -17.50 -4.57 -28.49
CA GLY A 252 -17.51 -5.98 -28.10
C GLY A 252 -16.43 -6.84 -28.76
N PHE A 253 -15.53 -6.22 -29.52
CA PHE A 253 -14.39 -6.86 -30.16
C PHE A 253 -13.11 -6.68 -29.33
N PRO A 254 -12.15 -7.62 -29.41
CA PRO A 254 -10.85 -7.40 -28.81
C PRO A 254 -10.15 -6.22 -29.48
N GLU A 255 -9.28 -5.56 -28.73
CA GLU A 255 -8.33 -4.64 -29.32
C GLU A 255 -7.40 -5.39 -30.29
N GLU A 256 -7.23 -4.87 -31.51
CA GLU A 256 -6.35 -5.44 -32.53
C GLU A 256 -5.14 -4.54 -32.85
N CYS A 257 -5.21 -3.29 -32.41
CA CYS A 257 -4.19 -2.24 -32.54
C CYS A 257 -4.50 -1.10 -31.56
N ASP A 258 -3.61 -0.13 -31.37
CA ASP A 258 -3.76 0.88 -30.29
C ASP A 258 -3.47 2.33 -30.78
N THR A 259 -3.60 2.63 -32.07
CA THR A 259 -3.30 4.01 -32.51
C THR A 259 -4.35 5.04 -32.08
N GLY A 260 -5.52 4.61 -31.58
CA GLY A 260 -6.65 5.48 -31.21
C GLY A 260 -7.16 6.38 -32.34
N THR A 261 -6.68 6.14 -33.55
CA THR A 261 -6.84 6.97 -34.74
C THR A 261 -6.68 6.09 -35.96
N SER A 262 -7.41 6.43 -37.03
CA SER A 262 -7.37 5.67 -38.28
C SER A 262 -5.99 5.80 -38.95
N THR A 263 -5.29 4.67 -39.04
CA THR A 263 -4.04 4.51 -39.79
C THR A 263 -4.20 3.43 -40.86
N VAL A 264 -3.18 3.23 -41.70
CA VAL A 264 -3.18 2.19 -42.72
C VAL A 264 -3.34 0.76 -42.18
N ALA A 265 -3.19 0.56 -40.86
CA ALA A 265 -3.19 -0.75 -40.22
C ALA A 265 -4.11 -0.84 -38.99
N CYS A 266 -4.84 0.24 -38.67
CA CYS A 266 -5.67 0.30 -37.47
C CYS A 266 -6.83 1.25 -37.69
N ASP A 267 -8.02 0.86 -37.25
CA ASP A 267 -9.18 1.74 -37.24
C ASP A 267 -9.15 2.71 -36.06
N GLY A 268 -10.01 3.72 -36.13
CA GLY A 268 -10.05 4.77 -35.11
C GLY A 268 -10.63 4.29 -33.77
N ASP A 269 -11.32 3.15 -33.78
CA ASP A 269 -11.83 2.45 -32.60
C ASP A 269 -10.99 1.21 -32.24
N CYS A 270 -9.77 1.11 -32.78
CA CYS A 270 -8.79 0.06 -32.46
C CYS A 270 -9.15 -1.36 -32.91
N THR A 271 -10.07 -1.49 -33.87
CA THR A 271 -10.26 -2.72 -34.64
C THR A 271 -9.29 -2.80 -35.81
N ALA A 272 -9.17 -4.01 -36.38
CA ALA A 272 -8.40 -4.19 -37.60
C ALA A 272 -9.15 -3.64 -38.81
N VAL A 273 -8.41 -2.97 -39.69
CA VAL A 273 -8.90 -2.43 -40.96
C VAL A 273 -9.50 -3.55 -41.82
N VAL A 274 -10.83 -3.63 -41.91
CA VAL A 274 -11.53 -4.60 -42.74
C VAL A 274 -12.69 -3.96 -43.49
N CYS A 275 -12.55 -3.82 -44.81
CA CYS A 275 -13.68 -3.49 -45.66
C CYS A 275 -14.91 -4.38 -45.41
N GLY A 276 -16.00 -3.78 -44.93
CA GLY A 276 -17.26 -4.37 -44.49
C GLY A 276 -17.42 -4.57 -42.97
N ASP A 277 -16.58 -3.97 -42.14
CA ASP A 277 -16.69 -4.03 -40.66
C ASP A 277 -17.53 -2.89 -40.05
N GLY A 278 -17.92 -1.91 -40.85
CA GLY A 278 -18.71 -0.75 -40.46
C GLY A 278 -17.87 0.46 -40.10
N PHE A 279 -16.55 0.41 -40.27
CA PHE A 279 -15.61 1.47 -39.95
C PHE A 279 -14.90 1.99 -41.21
N ALA A 280 -15.23 3.20 -41.66
CA ALA A 280 -14.57 3.78 -42.83
C ALA A 280 -13.18 4.33 -42.50
N ASN A 281 -12.11 3.70 -43.02
CA ASN A 281 -10.74 4.13 -42.79
C ASN A 281 -10.07 4.80 -44.01
N ALA A 282 -10.12 6.13 -44.05
CA ALA A 282 -9.51 6.93 -45.12
C ALA A 282 -7.98 6.74 -45.22
N ALA A 283 -7.30 6.43 -44.12
CA ALA A 283 -5.86 6.22 -44.12
C ALA A 283 -5.49 4.89 -44.81
N ALA A 284 -6.33 3.86 -44.68
CA ALA A 284 -6.20 2.59 -45.40
C ALA A 284 -6.72 2.63 -46.85
N GLY A 285 -7.37 3.74 -47.25
CA GLY A 285 -7.89 3.95 -48.61
C GLY A 285 -9.38 3.64 -48.78
N GLU A 286 -10.09 3.46 -47.67
CA GLU A 286 -11.54 3.29 -47.63
C GLU A 286 -12.21 4.66 -47.53
N THR A 287 -13.13 4.95 -48.45
CA THR A 287 -13.89 6.22 -48.43
C THR A 287 -15.32 6.03 -47.91
N CYS A 288 -15.77 4.78 -47.80
CA CYS A 288 -17.02 4.37 -47.20
C CYS A 288 -16.84 2.97 -46.60
N ASP A 289 -17.64 2.65 -45.59
CA ASP A 289 -17.84 1.29 -45.07
C ASP A 289 -19.20 1.27 -44.38
N ASP A 290 -20.07 0.34 -44.73
CA ASP A 290 -21.42 0.25 -44.22
C ASP A 290 -21.67 -1.03 -43.41
N GLY A 291 -20.61 -1.79 -43.12
CA GLY A 291 -20.66 -2.96 -42.25
C GLY A 291 -21.34 -4.18 -42.84
N ASN A 292 -21.58 -4.17 -44.15
CA ASN A 292 -22.20 -5.27 -44.86
C ASN A 292 -21.21 -5.94 -45.84
N SER A 293 -21.66 -7.00 -46.51
CA SER A 293 -20.85 -7.72 -47.52
C SER A 293 -21.53 -7.73 -48.90
N ILE A 294 -22.20 -6.64 -49.25
CA ILE A 294 -22.93 -6.41 -50.48
C ILE A 294 -22.03 -5.57 -51.39
N LEU A 295 -21.97 -5.96 -52.67
CA LEU A 295 -21.10 -5.31 -53.66
C LEU A 295 -21.86 -4.42 -54.62
N THR A 296 -23.18 -4.33 -54.48
CA THR A 296 -24.10 -3.76 -55.48
C THR A 296 -24.96 -2.64 -54.88
N ASP A 297 -24.56 -2.11 -53.74
CA ASP A 297 -25.15 -0.96 -53.05
C ASP A 297 -24.21 0.24 -53.09
N ASP A 298 -24.61 1.34 -52.46
CA ASP A 298 -23.89 2.62 -52.51
C ASP A 298 -22.44 2.54 -51.99
N CYS A 299 -22.13 1.51 -51.19
CA CYS A 299 -20.79 1.23 -50.71
C CYS A 299 -20.45 -0.26 -50.87
N PRO A 300 -19.81 -0.65 -51.99
CA PRO A 300 -19.38 -2.01 -52.21
C PRO A 300 -18.38 -2.50 -51.14
N SER A 301 -18.92 -3.18 -50.13
CA SER A 301 -18.25 -3.59 -48.90
C SER A 301 -17.98 -5.10 -48.84
N GLY A 302 -17.18 -5.53 -47.86
CA GLY A 302 -16.90 -6.94 -47.58
C GLY A 302 -15.63 -7.50 -48.25
N PRO A 303 -15.41 -8.82 -48.21
CA PRO A 303 -14.13 -9.45 -48.60
C PRO A 303 -13.72 -9.29 -50.07
N ARG A 304 -14.65 -8.90 -50.92
CA ARG A 304 -14.43 -8.62 -52.35
C ARG A 304 -14.78 -7.17 -52.71
N GLY A 305 -15.16 -6.38 -51.72
CA GLY A 305 -15.48 -4.97 -51.84
C GLY A 305 -14.22 -4.15 -52.03
N ILE A 306 -14.44 -2.90 -52.41
CA ILE A 306 -13.36 -1.91 -52.56
C ILE A 306 -13.48 -0.78 -51.54
N CYS A 307 -14.58 -0.76 -50.74
CA CYS A 307 -14.88 0.23 -49.71
C CYS A 307 -14.67 1.67 -50.20
N LYS A 308 -15.18 1.90 -51.41
CA LYS A 308 -15.26 3.19 -52.06
C LYS A 308 -16.68 3.39 -52.51
N VAL A 309 -17.13 4.64 -52.56
CA VAL A 309 -18.49 4.94 -53.01
C VAL A 309 -18.69 4.34 -54.40
N ALA A 310 -19.81 3.63 -54.59
CA ALA A 310 -20.21 3.04 -55.85
C ALA A 310 -20.09 4.06 -56.99
N THR A 311 -19.47 3.65 -58.09
CA THR A 311 -19.37 4.47 -59.29
C THR A 311 -19.51 3.62 -60.52
N CYS A 312 -20.44 3.98 -61.38
CA CYS A 312 -20.55 3.44 -62.72
C CYS A 312 -19.22 3.33 -63.48
N GLY A 313 -18.94 2.12 -63.92
CA GLY A 313 -17.68 1.67 -64.47
C GLY A 313 -16.75 0.99 -63.46
N ASP A 314 -17.20 0.70 -62.24
CA ASP A 314 -16.39 0.04 -61.21
C ASP A 314 -16.46 -1.50 -61.26
N GLY A 315 -17.31 -2.04 -62.13
CA GLY A 315 -17.46 -3.47 -62.36
C GLY A 315 -18.60 -4.11 -61.57
N PHE A 316 -19.37 -3.32 -60.83
CA PHE A 316 -20.54 -3.76 -60.09
C PHE A 316 -21.79 -3.09 -60.63
N LEU A 317 -22.85 -3.88 -60.85
CA LEU A 317 -24.14 -3.35 -61.29
C LEU A 317 -24.97 -2.95 -60.08
N HIS A 318 -25.18 -1.65 -59.89
CA HIS A 318 -25.94 -1.08 -58.77
C HIS A 318 -27.45 -0.95 -59.08
N GLU A 319 -28.29 -0.70 -58.06
CA GLU A 319 -29.75 -0.58 -58.23
C GLU A 319 -30.14 0.57 -59.18
N ASP A 320 -29.37 1.67 -59.16
CA ASP A 320 -29.58 2.85 -59.98
C ASP A 320 -28.87 2.80 -61.35
N GLU A 321 -28.26 1.67 -61.70
CA GLU A 321 -27.53 1.47 -62.96
C GLU A 321 -28.24 0.44 -63.86
N GLY A 322 -28.52 0.82 -65.10
CA GLY A 322 -29.01 -0.09 -66.13
C GLY A 322 -27.93 -0.97 -66.75
N CYS A 323 -26.65 -0.59 -66.62
CA CYS A 323 -25.49 -1.39 -67.01
C CYS A 323 -24.22 -0.93 -66.28
N ASP A 324 -23.25 -1.85 -66.14
CA ASP A 324 -21.86 -1.58 -65.75
C ASP A 324 -20.95 -2.61 -66.43
N ASP A 325 -19.92 -2.17 -67.14
CA ASP A 325 -18.94 -3.03 -67.81
C ASP A 325 -17.51 -2.94 -67.26
N GLY A 326 -17.35 -2.27 -66.11
CA GLY A 326 -16.09 -2.19 -65.37
C GLY A 326 -15.00 -1.37 -66.04
N ASP A 327 -15.36 -0.46 -66.94
CA ASP A 327 -14.41 0.46 -67.57
C ASP A 327 -14.82 1.94 -67.44
N ASN A 328 -14.02 2.82 -68.02
CA ASN A 328 -14.28 4.27 -68.02
C ASN A 328 -14.40 4.80 -69.45
N SER A 329 -15.26 4.15 -70.24
CA SER A 329 -15.50 4.47 -71.64
C SER A 329 -16.96 4.85 -71.87
N THR A 330 -17.16 5.93 -72.62
CA THR A 330 -18.49 6.41 -73.02
C THR A 330 -18.84 6.02 -74.45
N THR A 331 -18.07 5.10 -75.05
CA THR A 331 -18.11 4.83 -76.50
C THR A 331 -18.41 3.37 -76.85
N ASP A 332 -19.00 2.62 -75.96
CA ASP A 332 -19.34 1.20 -76.10
C ASP A 332 -20.77 0.95 -75.62
N GLY A 333 -21.11 -0.33 -75.43
CA GLY A 333 -22.47 -0.75 -75.09
C GLY A 333 -22.95 -0.26 -73.73
N CYS A 334 -22.06 0.16 -72.84
CA CYS A 334 -22.40 0.72 -71.54
C CYS A 334 -21.56 1.97 -71.30
N PRO A 335 -22.09 3.17 -71.56
CA PRO A 335 -21.34 4.40 -71.32
C PRO A 335 -21.08 4.57 -69.83
N SER A 336 -19.86 4.24 -69.42
CA SER A 336 -19.40 4.15 -68.04
C SER A 336 -18.49 5.33 -67.66
N GLY A 337 -18.21 5.49 -66.37
CA GLY A 337 -17.31 6.52 -65.82
C GLY A 337 -17.99 7.86 -65.46
N PRO A 338 -17.21 8.92 -65.13
CA PRO A 338 -17.73 10.16 -64.56
C PRO A 338 -18.58 11.01 -65.51
N ASN A 339 -18.60 10.67 -66.81
CA ASN A 339 -19.47 11.30 -67.81
C ASN A 339 -20.39 10.27 -68.50
N GLY A 340 -20.45 9.04 -67.98
CA GLY A 340 -21.32 7.98 -68.48
C GLY A 340 -22.78 8.17 -68.06
N SER A 341 -23.69 7.48 -68.74
CA SER A 341 -25.10 7.40 -68.32
C SER A 341 -25.44 6.12 -67.57
N CYS A 342 -24.58 5.10 -67.61
CA CYS A 342 -24.75 3.86 -66.83
C CYS A 342 -26.04 3.14 -67.19
N GLU A 343 -26.42 3.29 -68.46
CA GLU A 343 -27.62 2.76 -69.07
C GLU A 343 -27.22 2.20 -70.44
N PRO A 344 -27.78 1.07 -70.89
CA PRO A 344 -27.38 0.46 -72.15
C PRO A 344 -27.47 1.43 -73.34
N ALA A 345 -26.36 1.64 -74.04
CA ALA A 345 -26.32 2.65 -75.09
C ALA A 345 -27.17 2.29 -76.32
N TYR A 346 -27.91 3.28 -76.84
CA TYR A 346 -28.73 3.18 -78.03
C TYR A 346 -28.74 4.48 -78.85
N CYS A 347 -28.86 4.34 -80.17
CA CYS A 347 -28.91 5.45 -81.12
C CYS A 347 -29.86 6.61 -80.70
N GLY A 348 -29.27 7.76 -80.36
CA GLY A 348 -29.97 8.97 -79.95
C GLY A 348 -30.13 9.15 -78.43
N ASP A 349 -29.38 8.42 -77.63
CA ASP A 349 -29.23 8.61 -76.18
C ASP A 349 -28.14 9.64 -75.80
N GLY A 350 -27.31 10.04 -76.77
CA GLY A 350 -26.20 10.97 -76.56
C GLY A 350 -24.82 10.33 -76.47
N PHE A 351 -24.70 9.00 -76.58
CA PHE A 351 -23.45 8.24 -76.45
C PHE A 351 -23.16 7.40 -77.69
N ARG A 352 -22.05 7.72 -78.37
CA ARG A 352 -21.69 7.05 -79.64
C ARG A 352 -20.95 5.74 -79.40
N ARG A 353 -21.58 4.61 -79.72
CA ARG A 353 -20.96 3.27 -79.75
C ARG A 353 -20.00 3.10 -80.92
N ALA A 354 -18.71 3.13 -80.62
CA ALA A 354 -17.62 2.91 -81.56
C ALA A 354 -17.77 1.57 -82.29
N GLY A 355 -17.82 1.63 -83.62
CA GLY A 355 -17.93 0.44 -84.47
C GLY A 355 -19.37 -0.10 -84.63
N VAL A 356 -20.33 0.34 -83.82
CA VAL A 356 -21.76 0.01 -83.96
C VAL A 356 -22.48 1.12 -84.69
N GLU A 357 -22.29 2.37 -84.25
CA GLU A 357 -22.89 3.55 -84.88
C GLU A 357 -21.86 4.58 -85.36
N GLU A 358 -22.22 5.27 -86.45
CA GLU A 358 -21.30 6.22 -87.09
C GLU A 358 -21.41 7.61 -86.47
N CYS A 359 -22.57 7.93 -85.89
CA CYS A 359 -22.94 9.22 -85.33
C CYS A 359 -24.11 9.07 -84.35
N GLU A 360 -24.26 10.03 -83.43
CA GLU A 360 -25.48 10.15 -82.62
C GLU A 360 -26.58 10.91 -83.36
N ARG A 361 -27.85 10.65 -83.01
CA ARG A 361 -28.99 11.37 -83.61
C ARG A 361 -28.79 12.87 -83.43
N ASP A 362 -29.01 13.63 -84.52
CA ASP A 362 -28.80 15.08 -84.57
C ASP A 362 -27.34 15.57 -84.38
N SER A 363 -26.36 14.66 -84.35
CA SER A 363 -24.93 14.99 -84.35
C SER A 363 -24.39 15.19 -85.77
N HIS A 364 -23.33 16.00 -85.87
CA HIS A 364 -22.67 16.29 -87.14
C HIS A 364 -21.74 15.13 -87.54
N CYS A 365 -21.95 14.59 -88.73
CA CYS A 365 -21.02 13.65 -89.35
C CYS A 365 -19.81 14.39 -89.95
N PRO A 366 -18.63 13.75 -90.04
CA PRO A 366 -17.50 14.30 -90.78
C PRO A 366 -17.89 14.55 -92.24
N GLY A 367 -17.75 15.80 -92.72
CA GLY A 367 -17.99 16.15 -94.13
C GLY A 367 -19.38 16.71 -94.48
N GLN A 368 -20.08 17.35 -93.54
CA GLN A 368 -21.40 18.02 -93.75
C GLN A 368 -22.58 17.07 -94.06
N LEU A 369 -22.51 15.80 -93.63
CA LEU A 369 -23.65 14.87 -93.69
C LEU A 369 -24.48 14.96 -92.39
N THR A 370 -25.77 14.63 -92.47
CA THR A 370 -26.62 14.55 -91.28
C THR A 370 -26.70 13.11 -90.76
N CYS A 371 -26.73 12.97 -89.43
CA CYS A 371 -26.97 11.66 -88.82
C CYS A 371 -28.45 11.29 -88.94
N ARG A 372 -28.75 10.15 -89.55
CA ARG A 372 -30.13 9.64 -89.66
C ARG A 372 -30.56 8.89 -88.40
N SER A 373 -31.86 8.59 -88.31
CA SER A 373 -32.45 7.85 -87.18
C SER A 373 -31.96 6.41 -87.02
N ASP A 374 -31.24 5.87 -88.00
CA ASP A 374 -30.52 4.59 -87.95
C ASP A 374 -29.03 4.75 -87.55
N CYS A 375 -28.63 5.96 -87.12
CA CYS A 375 -27.29 6.33 -86.69
C CYS A 375 -26.17 6.00 -87.70
N LYS A 376 -26.50 6.21 -88.98
CA LYS A 376 -25.58 6.16 -90.13
C LYS A 376 -25.43 7.55 -90.75
N CYS A 377 -24.21 7.88 -91.19
CA CYS A 377 -23.90 9.14 -91.85
C CYS A 377 -24.24 9.05 -93.34
N ARG A 378 -25.20 9.85 -93.84
CA ARG A 378 -25.61 9.82 -95.25
C ARG A 378 -26.08 11.14 -95.82
#